data_AF-A0A0A9YT29-F1
#
_entry.id   AF-A0A0A9YT29-F1
#
_cell.length_a   1.000
_cell.length_b   1.000
_cell.length_c   1.000
_cell.angle_alpha   90.00
_cell.angle_beta   90.00
_cell.angle_gamma   90.00
#
_symmetry.space_group_name_H-M   'P 1'
#
loop_
_entity.id
_entity.type
_entity.pdbx_description
1 polymer ?
#
loop_
_entity_poly.entity_id
_entity_poly.type
_entity_poly.pdbx_seq_one_letter_code
_entity_poly.pdbx_strand_id
1 'polypeptide(L)'
;MSDYGDADGGNLPDQPNMPDQPDMHDQLDQHGQPNQPGNNDDTMRVLNTTLEQMKQLFCNYNALSRDTTAGIPRSLFMEVDTWNPDEVGALSVASFFSNFDTVTAELTSDQRVRLLRAKARGTAKQFLIDHCEMAAEHDPYDYIKHEMLTWFRKENPQHAAERLYS
;
A
#
# COMPACT_ATOMS: atom_id res chain seq x y z
N MET A 1 40.55 3.68 -68.75
CA MET A 1 40.60 2.21 -68.68
C MET A 1 39.62 1.83 -67.59
N SER A 2 38.35 1.65 -67.92
CA SER A 2 37.74 0.36 -68.38
C SER A 2 37.57 -0.55 -67.15
N ASP A 3 36.46 -1.23 -66.88
CA ASP A 3 35.40 -1.69 -67.76
C ASP A 3 34.23 -2.22 -66.92
N TYR A 4 33.04 -2.24 -67.51
CA TYR A 4 31.84 -2.95 -67.06
C TYR A 4 31.97 -4.48 -67.24
N GLY A 5 31.10 -5.25 -66.56
CA GLY A 5 30.81 -6.69 -66.84
C GLY A 5 30.49 -7.45 -65.54
N ASP A 6 29.25 -7.80 -65.17
CA ASP A 6 28.18 -8.57 -65.89
C ASP A 6 28.65 -10.01 -66.18
N ALA A 7 27.98 -11.13 -65.92
CA ALA A 7 26.73 -11.54 -65.26
C ALA A 7 26.77 -13.10 -65.19
N ASP A 8 25.58 -13.70 -65.10
CA ASP A 8 25.20 -15.10 -65.36
C ASP A 8 24.99 -15.92 -64.08
N GLY A 9 23.78 -16.36 -63.73
CA GLY A 9 22.76 -17.05 -64.53
C GLY A 9 22.60 -18.44 -63.88
N GLY A 10 21.45 -19.08 -63.70
CA GLY A 10 20.03 -18.85 -63.95
C GLY A 10 19.26 -20.08 -63.42
N ASN A 11 17.96 -19.93 -63.15
CA ASN A 11 16.90 -20.95 -63.30
C ASN A 11 15.58 -20.33 -62.77
N LEU A 12 14.67 -19.82 -63.61
CA LEU A 12 13.56 -20.52 -64.33
C LEU A 12 12.34 -20.85 -63.43
N PRO A 13 11.10 -20.92 -63.98
CA PRO A 13 10.01 -19.98 -63.72
C PRO A 13 8.75 -20.66 -63.14
N ASP A 14 7.69 -19.91 -62.81
CA ASP A 14 6.30 -20.26 -63.16
C ASP A 14 5.33 -19.06 -63.01
N GLN A 15 4.24 -19.13 -63.77
CA GLN A 15 3.25 -18.14 -64.24
C GLN A 15 2.25 -17.66 -63.13
N PRO A 16 1.15 -16.89 -63.39
CA PRO A 16 0.57 -16.38 -64.64
C PRO A 16 0.07 -14.91 -64.66
N ASN A 17 -0.08 -14.47 -65.92
CA ASN A 17 -0.86 -13.39 -66.54
C ASN A 17 -2.00 -12.71 -65.72
N MET A 18 -1.98 -11.37 -65.68
CA MET A 18 -3.14 -10.52 -65.37
C MET A 18 -4.23 -10.63 -66.45
N PRO A 19 -5.47 -10.25 -66.11
CA PRO A 19 -6.16 -9.28 -66.96
C PRO A 19 -6.69 -8.09 -66.16
N ASP A 20 -6.64 -6.93 -66.81
CA ASP A 20 -7.03 -5.61 -66.32
C ASP A 20 -8.52 -5.31 -66.59
N GLN A 21 -9.14 -4.58 -65.64
CA GLN A 21 -10.36 -3.73 -65.71
C GLN A 21 -11.78 -4.35 -65.67
N PRO A 22 -12.85 -3.61 -65.22
CA PRO A 22 -12.96 -2.18 -64.87
C PRO A 22 -13.70 -1.81 -63.55
N ASP A 23 -13.84 -0.50 -63.36
CA ASP A 23 -14.36 0.36 -62.27
C ASP A 23 -15.86 0.23 -61.88
N MET A 24 -16.18 0.84 -60.72
CA MET A 24 -17.44 1.51 -60.32
C MET A 24 -18.61 0.78 -59.59
N HIS A 25 -18.97 1.35 -58.42
CA HIS A 25 -20.24 1.28 -57.64
C HIS A 25 -20.50 -0.04 -56.87
N ASP A 26 -20.98 -0.12 -55.63
CA ASP A 26 -21.60 0.82 -54.68
C ASP A 26 -21.63 0.10 -53.30
N GLN A 27 -21.84 0.86 -52.22
CA GLN A 27 -22.56 0.42 -51.01
C GLN A 27 -21.75 -0.08 -49.78
N LEU A 28 -21.42 0.91 -48.94
CA LEU A 28 -21.77 1.04 -47.51
C LEU A 28 -21.23 0.03 -46.46
N ASP A 29 -20.92 0.65 -45.32
CA ASP A 29 -20.62 0.08 -44.00
C ASP A 29 -19.21 -0.47 -43.75
N GLN A 30 -18.34 0.41 -43.21
CA GLN A 30 -17.45 0.01 -42.13
C GLN A 30 -17.13 1.21 -41.23
N HIS A 31 -18.04 1.40 -40.27
CA HIS A 31 -17.76 1.71 -38.87
C HIS A 31 -16.55 2.59 -38.58
N GLY A 32 -16.82 3.86 -38.26
CA GLY A 32 -15.90 4.66 -37.47
C GLY A 32 -15.58 3.94 -36.15
N GLN A 33 -14.31 3.60 -35.95
CA GLN A 33 -13.80 3.25 -34.63
C GLN A 33 -13.49 4.55 -33.87
N PRO A 34 -14.07 4.75 -32.68
CA PRO A 34 -13.82 5.94 -31.88
C PRO A 34 -12.46 5.85 -31.17
N ASN A 35 -11.78 6.99 -31.05
CA ASN A 35 -10.72 7.22 -30.06
C ASN A 35 -11.18 6.67 -28.69
N GLN A 36 -10.47 5.66 -28.15
CA GLN A 36 -10.66 5.21 -26.78
C GLN A 36 -9.75 5.99 -25.82
N PRO A 37 -10.27 6.82 -24.91
CA PRO A 37 -9.50 7.46 -23.84
C PRO A 37 -9.33 6.58 -22.58
N GLY A 38 -9.54 5.25 -22.66
CA GLY A 38 -9.65 4.38 -21.47
C GLY A 38 -8.34 3.89 -20.84
N ASN A 39 -7.28 3.64 -21.62
CA ASN A 39 -6.10 2.92 -21.12
C ASN A 39 -5.22 3.69 -20.12
N ASN A 40 -5.17 5.02 -20.21
CA ASN A 40 -4.33 5.83 -19.31
C ASN A 40 -4.92 5.89 -17.90
N ASP A 41 -6.25 5.89 -17.77
CA ASP A 41 -6.94 5.94 -16.48
C ASP A 41 -6.74 4.62 -15.70
N ASP A 42 -6.85 3.47 -16.38
CA ASP A 42 -6.59 2.17 -15.77
C ASP A 42 -5.12 2.00 -15.37
N THR A 43 -4.19 2.46 -16.20
CA THR A 43 -2.75 2.40 -15.90
C THR A 43 -2.41 3.25 -14.67
N MET A 44 -2.97 4.47 -14.57
CA MET A 44 -2.76 5.34 -13.42
C MET A 44 -3.38 4.77 -12.15
N ARG A 45 -4.56 4.12 -12.23
CA ARG A 45 -5.18 3.43 -11.09
C ARG A 45 -4.30 2.28 -10.59
N VAL A 46 -3.83 1.43 -11.50
CA VAL A 46 -2.95 0.30 -11.14
C VAL A 46 -1.66 0.79 -10.48
N LEU A 47 -1.05 1.86 -11.02
CA LEU A 47 0.15 2.46 -10.42
C LEU A 47 -0.13 3.02 -9.02
N ASN A 48 -1.26 3.71 -8.83
CA ASN A 48 -1.62 4.26 -7.53
C ASN A 48 -1.86 3.14 -6.50
N THR A 49 -2.61 2.10 -6.89
CA THR A 49 -2.82 0.90 -6.05
C THR A 49 -1.51 0.20 -5.72
N THR A 50 -0.60 0.08 -6.70
CA THR A 50 0.72 -0.54 -6.47
C THR A 50 1.55 0.28 -5.48
N LEU A 51 1.55 1.62 -5.61
CA LEU A 51 2.25 2.51 -4.68
C LEU A 51 1.68 2.45 -3.27
N GLU A 52 0.35 2.37 -3.12
CA GLU A 52 -0.32 2.17 -1.83
C GLU A 52 0.07 0.83 -1.20
N GLN A 53 0.07 -0.25 -1.99
CA GLN A 53 0.52 -1.57 -1.54
C GLN A 53 2.00 -1.55 -1.11
N MET A 54 2.86 -0.89 -1.88
CA MET A 54 4.27 -0.72 -1.52
C MET A 54 4.43 0.10 -0.24
N LYS A 55 3.67 1.19 -0.06
CA LYS A 55 3.65 1.97 1.18
C LYS A 55 3.25 1.12 2.38
N GLN A 56 2.19 0.31 2.25
CA GLN A 56 1.76 -0.61 3.30
C GLN A 56 2.85 -1.66 3.63
N LEU A 57 3.51 -2.21 2.61
CA LEU A 57 4.63 -3.13 2.80
C LEU A 57 5.81 -2.45 3.51
N PHE A 58 6.14 -1.20 3.16
CA PHE A 58 7.18 -0.44 3.84
C PHE A 58 6.81 -0.09 5.28
N CYS A 59 5.54 0.19 5.56
CA CYS A 59 5.06 0.42 6.92
C CYS A 59 5.10 -0.86 7.76
N ASN A 60 4.65 -1.99 7.21
CA ASN A 60 4.77 -3.30 7.86
C ASN A 60 6.23 -3.72 8.07
N TYR A 61 7.09 -3.49 7.07
CA TYR A 61 8.51 -3.80 7.16
C TYR A 61 9.20 -2.89 8.17
N ASN A 62 8.95 -1.58 8.18
CA ASN A 62 9.51 -0.68 9.20
C ASN A 62 8.99 -0.99 10.60
N ALA A 63 7.74 -1.45 10.73
CA ALA A 63 7.21 -1.96 12.00
C ALA A 63 7.94 -3.23 12.48
N LEU A 64 8.52 -4.03 11.58
CA LEU A 64 9.29 -5.22 11.91
C LEU A 64 10.82 -5.00 11.97
N SER A 65 11.38 -4.09 11.17
CA SER A 65 12.79 -4.16 10.74
C SER A 65 13.69 -3.00 11.19
N ARG A 66 13.17 -1.96 11.85
CA ARG A 66 14.02 -0.92 12.43
C ARG A 66 14.25 -1.27 13.89
N ASP A 67 15.35 -1.97 14.17
CA ASP A 67 15.81 -2.45 15.49
C ASP A 67 14.84 -2.10 16.62
N THR A 68 13.78 -2.90 16.75
CA THR A 68 12.63 -2.59 17.61
C THR A 68 13.03 -2.47 19.07
N THR A 69 14.22 -2.95 19.43
CA THR A 69 14.81 -2.92 20.77
C THR A 69 15.99 -1.96 20.91
N ALA A 70 16.46 -1.31 19.84
CA ALA A 70 17.65 -0.46 19.92
C ALA A 70 17.40 0.75 20.82
N GLY A 71 18.15 0.81 21.93
CA GLY A 71 18.04 1.84 22.96
C GLY A 71 16.88 1.64 23.94
N ILE A 72 16.11 0.55 23.84
CA ILE A 72 15.02 0.24 24.78
C ILE A 72 15.47 -0.89 25.71
N PRO A 73 15.54 -0.65 27.04
CA PRO A 73 15.88 -1.69 28.01
C PRO A 73 14.97 -2.91 27.91
N ARG A 74 15.56 -4.11 27.94
CA ARG A 74 14.81 -5.37 27.85
C ARG A 74 13.80 -5.54 28.99
N SER A 75 14.08 -4.98 30.17
CA SER A 75 13.17 -4.95 31.31
C SER A 75 11.83 -4.32 30.96
N LEU A 76 11.81 -3.22 30.19
CA LEU A 76 10.57 -2.55 29.80
C LEU A 76 9.68 -3.41 28.90
N PHE A 77 10.25 -4.29 28.08
CA PHE A 77 9.45 -5.23 27.27
C PHE A 77 8.76 -6.30 28.13
N MET A 78 9.33 -6.61 29.29
CA MET A 78 8.78 -7.55 30.26
C MET A 78 7.76 -6.87 31.19
N GLU A 79 8.01 -5.61 31.54
CA GLU A 79 7.16 -4.82 32.45
C GLU A 79 5.89 -4.29 31.77
N VAL A 80 6.01 -3.84 30.52
CA VAL A 80 4.83 -3.47 29.72
C VAL A 80 4.16 -4.75 29.26
N ASP A 81 2.86 -4.91 29.53
CA ASP A 81 2.08 -6.03 29.00
C ASP A 81 1.68 -5.82 27.54
N THR A 82 1.41 -6.91 26.82
CA THR A 82 0.76 -6.79 25.50
C THR A 82 -0.66 -6.32 25.67
N TRP A 83 -1.10 -5.36 24.85
CA TRP A 83 -2.41 -4.77 24.96
C TRP A 83 -3.23 -5.03 23.69
N ASN A 84 -4.40 -5.63 23.89
CA ASN A 84 -5.39 -5.89 22.85
C ASN A 84 -6.74 -5.31 23.29
N PRO A 85 -7.22 -4.21 22.71
CA PRO A 85 -8.50 -3.60 23.09
C PRO A 85 -9.74 -4.45 22.73
N ASP A 86 -9.58 -5.47 21.88
CA ASP A 86 -10.67 -6.35 21.46
C ASP A 86 -10.92 -7.50 22.45
N GLU A 87 -10.00 -7.73 23.38
CA GLU A 87 -10.13 -8.79 24.38
C GLU A 87 -11.11 -8.43 25.49
N VAL A 88 -11.84 -9.44 25.98
CA VAL A 88 -12.78 -9.27 27.08
C VAL A 88 -12.01 -8.93 28.35
N GLY A 89 -12.35 -7.79 28.97
CA GLY A 89 -11.66 -7.29 30.16
C GLY A 89 -10.39 -6.50 29.86
N ALA A 90 -10.12 -6.16 28.59
CA ALA A 90 -9.01 -5.29 28.23
C ALA A 90 -9.12 -3.91 28.89
N LEU A 91 -7.97 -3.35 29.23
CA LEU A 91 -7.90 -1.96 29.71
C LEU A 91 -8.41 -1.01 28.63
N SER A 92 -9.11 0.04 29.07
CA SER A 92 -9.46 1.15 28.18
C SER A 92 -8.19 1.79 27.60
N VAL A 93 -8.29 2.37 26.41
CA VAL A 93 -7.18 3.08 25.76
C VAL A 93 -6.54 4.14 26.68
N ALA A 94 -7.35 4.87 27.45
CA ALA A 94 -6.86 5.88 28.39
C ALA A 94 -6.09 5.25 29.56
N SER A 95 -6.63 4.16 30.13
CA SER A 95 -5.97 3.43 31.22
C SER A 95 -4.66 2.80 30.76
N PHE A 96 -4.63 2.20 29.57
CA PHE A 96 -3.42 1.65 28.97
C PHE A 96 -2.34 2.72 28.82
N PHE A 97 -2.66 3.87 28.19
CA PHE A 97 -1.68 4.93 28.00
C PHE A 97 -1.20 5.54 29.33
N SER A 98 -2.07 5.67 30.34
CA SER A 98 -1.64 6.13 31.67
C SER A 98 -0.57 5.22 32.29
N ASN A 99 -0.75 3.90 32.17
CA ASN A 99 0.24 2.93 32.67
C ASN A 99 1.51 2.95 31.81
N PHE A 100 1.35 2.97 30.48
CA PHE A 100 2.45 2.99 29.53
C PHE A 100 3.33 4.24 29.70
N ASP A 101 2.74 5.42 29.88
CA ASP A 101 3.45 6.67 30.13
C ASP A 101 4.31 6.59 31.40
N THR A 102 3.76 5.97 32.46
CA THR A 102 4.45 5.84 33.75
C THR A 102 5.69 4.94 33.60
N VAL A 103 5.51 3.78 32.97
CA VAL A 103 6.59 2.79 32.80
C VAL A 103 7.64 3.25 31.78
N THR A 104 7.24 4.06 30.80
CA THR A 104 8.12 4.50 29.71
C THR A 104 8.59 5.96 29.85
N ALA A 105 8.46 6.55 31.04
CA ALA A 105 8.76 7.96 31.31
C ALA A 105 10.15 8.39 30.82
N GLU A 106 11.15 7.52 30.95
CA GLU A 106 12.54 7.80 30.57
C GLU A 106 12.87 7.55 29.08
N LEU A 107 11.94 6.95 28.32
CA LEU A 107 12.13 6.70 26.90
C LEU A 107 11.83 7.94 26.05
N THR A 108 12.57 8.06 24.95
CA THR A 108 12.29 9.06 23.90
C THR A 108 10.99 8.72 23.15
N SER A 109 10.40 9.73 22.50
CA SER A 109 9.16 9.60 21.71
C SER A 109 9.24 8.45 20.68
N ASP A 110 10.32 8.38 19.89
CA ASP A 110 10.52 7.32 18.90
C ASP A 110 10.63 5.91 19.53
N GLN A 111 11.32 5.80 20.67
CA GLN A 111 11.41 4.54 21.41
C GLN A 111 10.06 4.08 21.96
N ARG A 112 9.25 5.02 22.47
CA ARG A 112 7.88 4.72 22.93
C ARG A 112 7.01 4.22 21.80
N VAL A 113 7.09 4.84 20.61
CA VAL A 113 6.34 4.38 19.42
C VAL A 113 6.75 2.97 19.00
N ARG A 114 8.05 2.67 19.00
CA ARG A 114 8.56 1.31 18.70
C ARG A 114 8.05 0.28 19.72
N LEU A 115 8.12 0.60 21.02
CA LEU A 115 7.62 -0.29 22.06
C LEU A 115 6.09 -0.46 21.98
N LEU A 116 5.35 0.61 21.75
CA LEU A 116 3.90 0.59 21.56
C LEU A 116 3.51 -0.34 20.41
N ARG A 117 4.16 -0.22 19.24
CA ARG A 117 3.94 -1.12 18.09
C ARG A 117 4.26 -2.57 18.41
N ALA A 118 5.30 -2.82 19.21
CA ALA A 118 5.67 -4.18 19.61
C ALA A 118 4.66 -4.81 20.58
N LYS A 119 4.00 -4.01 21.42
CA LYS A 119 3.08 -4.47 22.48
C LYS A 119 1.61 -4.43 22.08
N ALA A 120 1.21 -3.61 21.11
CA ALA A 120 -0.16 -3.52 20.61
C ALA A 120 -0.58 -4.77 19.80
N ARG A 121 -1.84 -5.16 19.93
CA ARG A 121 -2.49 -6.27 19.21
C ARG A 121 -3.88 -5.85 18.73
N GLY A 122 -4.52 -6.71 17.92
CA GLY A 122 -5.89 -6.47 17.42
C GLY A 122 -6.04 -5.15 16.67
N THR A 123 -7.18 -4.50 16.86
CA THR A 123 -7.53 -3.21 16.26
C THR A 123 -6.53 -2.10 16.60
N ALA A 124 -5.93 -2.10 17.79
CA ALA A 124 -4.86 -1.14 18.13
C ALA A 124 -3.62 -1.31 17.25
N LYS A 125 -3.23 -2.54 16.93
CA LYS A 125 -2.11 -2.78 16.00
C LYS A 125 -2.46 -2.37 14.58
N GLN A 126 -3.69 -2.67 14.15
CA GLN A 126 -4.17 -2.28 12.82
C GLN A 126 -4.17 -0.76 12.65
N PHE A 127 -4.68 -0.02 13.64
CA PHE A 127 -4.62 1.45 13.67
C PHE A 127 -3.19 1.98 13.44
N LEU A 128 -2.19 1.42 14.14
CA LEU A 128 -0.79 1.85 14.04
C LEU A 128 -0.15 1.53 12.67
N ILE A 129 -0.66 0.52 11.96
CA ILE A 129 -0.24 0.18 10.60
C ILE A 129 -0.87 1.15 9.61
N ASP A 130 -2.18 1.38 9.71
CA ASP A 130 -2.93 2.25 8.81
C ASP A 130 -2.46 3.71 8.87
N HIS A 131 -2.03 4.14 10.06
CA HIS A 131 -1.54 5.50 10.31
C HIS A 131 -0.02 5.53 10.55
N CYS A 132 0.74 4.68 9.84
CA CYS A 132 2.19 4.56 10.03
C CYS A 132 2.97 5.85 9.75
N GLU A 133 2.45 6.73 8.89
CA GLU A 133 3.02 8.02 8.50
C GLU A 133 3.10 9.03 9.66
N MET A 134 2.23 8.87 10.67
CA MET A 134 2.24 9.69 11.89
C MET A 134 3.56 9.57 12.67
N ALA A 135 4.34 8.52 12.44
CA ALA A 135 5.65 8.35 13.06
C ALA A 135 6.75 9.23 12.45
N ALA A 136 6.45 10.02 11.39
CA ALA A 136 7.38 10.98 10.79
C ALA A 136 7.26 12.39 11.39
N GLU A 137 6.31 12.62 12.31
CA GLU A 137 6.09 13.90 12.97
C GLU A 137 7.19 14.29 13.97
N HIS A 138 7.25 15.57 14.37
CA HIS A 138 8.26 16.09 15.31
C HIS A 138 8.13 15.48 16.73
N ASP A 139 6.93 15.04 17.12
CA ASP A 139 6.68 14.30 18.35
C ASP A 139 5.69 13.14 18.09
N PRO A 140 6.20 12.01 17.56
CA PRO A 140 5.35 10.97 17.01
C PRO A 140 4.54 10.25 18.08
N TYR A 141 5.05 10.12 19.31
CA TYR A 141 4.35 9.45 20.40
C TYR A 141 3.11 10.22 20.85
N ASP A 142 3.26 11.50 21.20
CA ASP A 142 2.14 12.30 21.70
C ASP A 142 1.06 12.48 20.63
N TYR A 143 1.46 12.63 19.36
CA TYR A 143 0.52 12.67 18.25
C TYR A 143 -0.26 11.36 18.08
N ILE A 144 0.43 10.21 18.03
CA ILE A 144 -0.22 8.89 17.93
C ILE A 144 -1.16 8.64 19.12
N LYS A 145 -0.72 8.98 20.34
CA LYS A 145 -1.53 8.84 21.55
C LYS A 145 -2.82 9.67 21.47
N HIS A 146 -2.71 10.93 21.03
CA HIS A 146 -3.87 11.80 20.88
C HIS A 146 -4.86 11.25 19.85
N GLU A 147 -4.37 10.81 18.70
CA GLU A 147 -5.20 10.25 17.63
C GLU A 147 -5.88 8.94 18.06
N MET A 148 -5.14 8.01 18.69
CA MET A 148 -5.73 6.77 19.23
C MET A 148 -6.81 7.07 20.26
N LEU A 149 -6.58 8.01 21.20
CA LEU A 149 -7.57 8.41 22.20
C LEU A 149 -8.84 9.01 21.57
N THR A 150 -8.70 9.67 20.42
CA THR A 150 -9.81 10.27 19.68
C THR A 150 -10.56 9.23 18.87
N TRP A 151 -9.85 8.37 18.15
CA TRP A 151 -10.39 7.29 17.32
C TRP A 151 -11.20 6.30 18.16
N PHE A 152 -10.60 5.76 19.23
CA PHE A 152 -11.31 4.84 20.13
C PHE A 152 -12.49 5.50 20.84
N ARG A 153 -12.45 6.81 21.15
CA ARG A 153 -13.64 7.49 21.71
C ARG A 153 -14.79 7.60 20.72
N LYS A 154 -14.48 7.85 19.45
CA LYS A 154 -15.49 7.99 18.38
C LYS A 154 -16.08 6.65 17.95
N GLU A 155 -15.27 5.58 17.91
CA GLU A 155 -15.72 4.24 17.49
C GLU A 155 -16.27 3.37 18.63
N ASN A 156 -15.96 3.67 19.90
CA ASN A 156 -16.54 2.97 21.05
C ASN A 156 -18.08 2.82 21.00
N PRO A 157 -18.91 3.82 20.60
CA PRO A 157 -20.35 3.62 20.51
C PRO A 157 -20.78 2.62 19.41
N GLN A 158 -20.02 2.49 18.31
CA GLN A 158 -20.38 1.59 17.20
C GLN A 158 -19.96 0.14 17.51
N HIS A 159 -18.74 -0.07 18.01
CA HIS A 159 -18.29 -1.41 18.41
C HIS A 159 -18.94 -1.92 19.70
N ALA A 160 -19.35 -1.04 20.65
CA ALA A 160 -20.13 -1.46 21.81
C ALA A 160 -21.55 -1.92 21.43
N ALA A 161 -22.15 -1.29 20.41
CA ALA A 161 -23.46 -1.70 19.90
C ALA A 161 -23.40 -3.07 19.20
N GLU A 162 -22.38 -3.31 18.37
CA GLU A 162 -22.19 -4.60 17.68
C GLU A 162 -21.99 -5.78 18.63
N ARG A 163 -21.30 -5.57 19.77
CA ARG A 163 -21.11 -6.61 20.81
C ARG A 163 -22.37 -6.95 21.60
N LEU A 164 -23.38 -6.08 21.64
CA LEU A 164 -24.65 -6.33 22.34
C LEU A 164 -25.66 -7.10 21.47
N TYR A 165 -25.46 -7.11 20.15
CA TYR A 165 -26.37 -7.73 19.18
C TYR A 165 -25.76 -8.90 18.38
N SER A 166 -24.56 -9.38 18.76
CA SER A 166 -23.95 -10.60 18.21
C SER A 166 -24.05 -11.77 19.17
#